data_AF-A0A0G1QEG6-F1
#
_entry.id   AF-A0A0G1QEG6-F1
#
_cell.length_a   1.000
_cell.length_b   1.000
_cell.length_c   1.000
_cell.angle_alpha   90.00
_cell.angle_beta   90.00
_cell.angle_gamma   90.00
#
_symmetry.space_group_name_H-M   'P 1'
#
loop_
_entity.id
_entity.type
_entity.pdbx_description
1 polymer ?
#
loop_
_entity_poly.entity_id
_entity_poly.type
_entity_poly.pdbx_seq_one_letter_code
_entity_poly.pdbx_strand_id
1 'polypeptide(L)'
;GAFLGAFAYSGAGGNLNLSQSYYIKEKGLGMGKYGIGIKALFSSQRPHRIDGSFFTLSGSNLSRWARWWRLVCTEHAIVFWGIGLFTILMLSLLSMATAYGTSTSGGLNFFFTEATMIGNSTYPWVGSLFALVGALMLFTTQLGVLESASRIIAENLLLLKYRHNEEVHASKMFYIVLWSELAFSVVFLFTGATEPRAILTLGAILNAAAMMIAFILIFLLNTKALPRLIRPNFIRRFALLLAFSFFAYFVTQTIKGAL
;
A
#
# COMPACT_ATOMS: atom_id res chain seq x y z
N GLY A 1 16.39 -16.18 -4.02
CA GLY A 1 16.34 -14.76 -3.61
C GLY A 1 15.34 -13.95 -4.41
N ALA A 2 15.60 -13.73 -5.70
CA ALA A 2 14.81 -12.83 -6.55
C ALA A 2 13.32 -13.17 -6.65
N PHE A 3 12.94 -14.44 -6.78
CA PHE A 3 11.52 -14.86 -6.81
C PHE A 3 10.78 -14.54 -5.49
N LEU A 4 11.43 -14.76 -4.35
CA LEU A 4 10.87 -14.42 -3.03
C LEU A 4 10.75 -12.90 -2.86
N GLY A 5 11.79 -12.13 -3.23
CA GLY A 5 11.76 -10.67 -3.17
C GLY A 5 10.69 -10.07 -4.11
N ALA A 6 10.56 -10.60 -5.33
CA ALA A 6 9.52 -10.22 -6.27
C ALA A 6 8.11 -10.57 -5.76
N PHE A 7 7.93 -11.67 -5.02
CA PHE A 7 6.66 -12.01 -4.39
C PHE A 7 6.34 -11.09 -3.20
N ALA A 8 7.34 -10.76 -2.37
CA ALA A 8 7.19 -9.82 -1.27
C ALA A 8 6.91 -8.38 -1.75
N TYR A 9 7.42 -8.00 -2.93
CA TYR A 9 7.18 -6.72 -3.58
C TYR A 9 5.99 -6.69 -4.55
N SER A 10 5.52 -7.83 -5.08
CA SER A 10 4.32 -7.86 -5.95
C SER A 10 3.05 -7.47 -5.18
N GLY A 11 3.14 -7.41 -3.85
CA GLY A 11 2.15 -6.84 -2.96
C GLY A 11 2.29 -5.34 -2.72
N ALA A 12 2.13 -4.50 -3.74
CA ALA A 12 1.62 -3.13 -3.51
C ALA A 12 0.23 -3.16 -2.83
N GLY A 13 -0.44 -4.32 -2.78
CA GLY A 13 -1.60 -4.62 -1.94
C GLY A 13 -1.28 -5.03 -0.48
N GLY A 14 -0.09 -4.73 0.02
CA GLY A 14 0.30 -5.04 1.39
C GLY A 14 -0.10 -3.98 2.41
N ASN A 15 0.89 -3.36 3.05
CA ASN A 15 0.68 -2.29 4.03
C ASN A 15 -0.04 -1.05 3.44
N LEU A 16 0.04 -0.81 2.12
CA LEU A 16 -0.75 0.23 1.46
C LEU A 16 -2.26 -0.05 1.50
N ASN A 17 -2.70 -1.30 1.67
CA ASN A 17 -4.12 -1.56 1.93
C ASN A 17 -4.57 -1.03 3.30
N LEU A 18 -3.65 -0.90 4.27
CA LEU A 18 -3.97 -0.26 5.54
C LEU A 18 -4.18 1.24 5.34
N SER A 19 -3.44 1.88 4.43
CA SER A 19 -3.61 3.32 4.15
C SER A 19 -4.94 3.64 3.46
N GLN A 20 -5.59 2.66 2.81
CA GLN A 20 -6.96 2.82 2.28
C GLN A 20 -7.95 3.30 3.34
N SER A 21 -7.78 2.88 4.60
CA SER A 21 -8.64 3.32 5.69
C SER A 21 -8.52 4.83 5.95
N TYR A 22 -7.34 5.41 5.71
CA TYR A 22 -7.15 6.87 5.78
C TYR A 22 -7.89 7.57 4.64
N TYR A 23 -7.80 7.09 3.40
CA TYR A 23 -8.53 7.71 2.29
C TYR A 23 -10.05 7.66 2.48
N ILE A 24 -10.59 6.56 3.04
CA ILE A 24 -12.01 6.45 3.41
C ILE A 24 -12.36 7.47 4.50
N LYS A 25 -11.51 7.63 5.53
CA LYS A 25 -11.65 8.63 6.60
C LYS A 25 -11.72 10.04 6.03
N GLU A 26 -10.77 10.41 5.17
CA GLU A 26 -10.64 11.78 4.64
C GLU A 26 -11.71 12.16 3.62
N LYS A 27 -12.13 11.22 2.79
CA LYS A 27 -13.28 11.42 1.88
C LYS A 27 -14.61 11.50 2.65
N GLY A 28 -14.61 11.29 3.96
CA GLY A 28 -15.81 11.34 4.79
C GLY A 28 -16.79 10.20 4.51
N LEU A 29 -16.29 9.08 3.97
CA LEU A 29 -17.14 7.95 3.59
C LEU A 29 -17.55 7.16 4.84
N GLY A 30 -18.84 6.86 4.96
CA GLY A 30 -19.39 6.13 6.10
C GLY A 30 -19.07 6.82 7.44
N MET A 31 -18.43 6.08 8.35
CA MET A 31 -18.01 6.61 9.65
C MET A 31 -16.82 7.57 9.58
N GLY A 32 -16.16 7.67 8.42
CA GLY A 32 -15.12 8.67 8.15
C GLY A 32 -15.62 10.11 8.28
N LYS A 33 -16.93 10.36 8.10
CA LYS A 33 -17.55 11.68 8.28
C LYS A 33 -17.30 12.29 9.66
N TYR A 34 -17.12 11.46 10.69
CA TYR A 34 -16.86 11.89 12.06
C TYR A 34 -15.37 12.03 12.37
N GLY A 35 -14.50 11.57 11.47
CA GLY A 35 -13.07 11.79 11.56
C GLY A 35 -12.67 13.12 10.95
N ILE A 36 -11.50 13.62 11.35
CA ILE A 36 -10.88 14.78 10.71
C ILE A 36 -9.69 14.29 9.89
N GLY A 37 -9.69 14.65 8.61
CA GLY A 37 -8.59 14.36 7.70
C GLY A 37 -7.41 15.30 7.83
N ILE A 38 -6.30 14.92 7.22
CA ILE A 38 -5.12 15.76 7.06
C ILE A 38 -5.47 16.93 6.14
N LYS A 39 -5.22 18.15 6.60
CA LYS A 39 -5.34 19.36 5.76
C LYS A 39 -3.96 19.96 5.50
N ALA A 40 -3.93 20.93 4.58
CA ALA A 40 -2.74 21.69 4.24
C ALA A 40 -1.99 22.22 5.48
N LEU A 41 -0.66 22.25 5.39
CA LEU A 41 0.26 22.62 6.47
C LEU A 41 -0.07 23.98 7.11
N PHE A 42 -0.48 24.95 6.29
CA PHE A 42 -0.80 26.31 6.73
C PHE A 42 -2.28 26.50 7.11
N SER A 43 -3.09 25.44 7.07
CA SER A 43 -4.45 25.50 7.58
C SER A 43 -4.39 25.63 9.11
N SER A 44 -5.16 26.57 9.67
CA SER A 44 -5.33 26.73 11.12
C SER A 44 -6.15 25.56 11.69
N GLN A 45 -5.53 24.37 11.76
CA GLN A 45 -6.14 23.19 12.32
C GLN A 45 -6.10 23.24 13.84
N ARG A 46 -7.27 23.03 14.45
CA ARG A 46 -7.37 22.74 15.86
C ARG A 46 -6.99 21.29 16.12
N PRO A 47 -6.42 20.99 17.31
CA PRO A 47 -6.28 19.62 17.79
C PRO A 47 -7.58 18.85 17.61
N HIS A 48 -7.48 17.55 17.32
CA HIS A 48 -8.65 16.67 17.26
C HIS A 48 -8.32 15.26 17.71
N ARG A 49 -9.36 14.51 18.07
CA ARG A 49 -9.25 13.09 18.39
C ARG A 49 -9.10 12.27 17.12
N ILE A 50 -8.27 11.23 17.18
CA ILE A 50 -8.00 10.31 16.07
C ILE A 50 -8.77 9.00 16.19
N ASP A 51 -9.73 8.94 17.10
CA ASP A 51 -10.47 7.71 17.43
C ASP A 51 -11.56 7.40 16.41
N GLY A 52 -11.89 6.11 16.30
CA GLY A 52 -13.01 5.65 15.49
C GLY A 52 -14.35 5.83 16.21
N SER A 53 -15.39 6.14 15.43
CA SER A 53 -16.77 6.18 15.91
C SER A 53 -17.57 4.99 15.37
N PHE A 54 -18.42 4.38 16.21
CA PHE A 54 -19.42 3.40 15.79
C PHE A 54 -20.74 4.08 15.43
N PHE A 55 -21.47 3.54 14.45
CA PHE A 55 -22.85 3.94 14.19
C PHE A 55 -23.81 3.16 15.10
N THR A 56 -24.99 3.73 15.34
CA THR A 56 -26.05 3.06 16.08
C THR A 56 -26.57 1.87 15.28
N LEU A 57 -26.68 0.70 15.93
CA LEU A 57 -27.09 -0.57 15.30
C LEU A 57 -28.61 -0.64 15.05
N SER A 58 -29.15 0.34 14.32
CA SER A 58 -30.54 0.34 13.85
C SER A 58 -30.69 -0.46 12.55
N GLY A 59 -31.89 -0.98 12.27
CA GLY A 59 -32.15 -1.74 11.04
C GLY A 59 -31.87 -0.96 9.76
N SER A 60 -32.18 0.35 9.75
CA SER A 60 -31.89 1.23 8.61
C SER A 60 -30.39 1.42 8.38
N ASN A 61 -29.60 1.57 9.45
CA ASN A 61 -28.14 1.70 9.37
C ASN A 61 -27.48 0.39 8.93
N LEU A 62 -27.94 -0.75 9.42
CA LEU A 62 -27.45 -2.07 8.99
C LEU A 62 -27.71 -2.32 7.49
N SER A 63 -28.88 -1.93 6.98
CA SER A 63 -29.18 -2.00 5.55
C SER A 63 -28.26 -1.11 4.70
N ARG A 64 -27.97 0.11 5.17
CA ARG A 64 -26.99 1.01 4.52
C ARG A 64 -25.57 0.43 4.54
N TRP A 65 -25.15 -0.10 5.68
CA TRP A 65 -23.86 -0.78 5.83
C TRP A 65 -23.71 -1.95 4.86
N ALA A 66 -24.71 -2.82 4.76
CA ALA A 66 -24.67 -3.97 3.85
C ALA A 66 -24.56 -3.56 2.37
N ARG A 67 -25.28 -2.51 1.96
CA ARG A 67 -25.18 -1.96 0.60
C ARG A 67 -23.81 -1.36 0.33
N TRP A 68 -23.29 -0.55 1.25
CA TRP A 68 -21.95 0.03 1.15
C TRP A 68 -20.88 -1.06 1.08
N TRP A 69 -20.96 -2.07 1.93
CA TRP A 69 -20.01 -3.19 1.93
C TRP A 69 -19.99 -3.96 0.61
N ARG A 70 -21.16 -4.20 0.00
CA ARG A 70 -21.25 -4.81 -1.34
C ARG A 70 -20.58 -3.94 -2.39
N LEU A 71 -20.88 -2.65 -2.41
CA LEU A 71 -20.27 -1.69 -3.34
C LEU A 71 -18.74 -1.70 -3.22
N VAL A 72 -18.22 -1.58 -2.00
CA VAL A 72 -16.76 -1.60 -1.74
C VAL A 72 -16.14 -2.91 -2.24
N CYS A 73 -16.77 -4.06 -1.97
CA CYS A 73 -16.28 -5.34 -2.48
C CYS A 73 -16.29 -5.41 -4.01
N THR A 74 -17.34 -4.90 -4.66
CA THR A 74 -17.45 -4.86 -6.12
C THR A 74 -16.39 -3.95 -6.73
N GLU A 75 -16.20 -2.75 -6.22
CA GLU A 75 -15.17 -1.82 -6.69
C GLU A 75 -13.77 -2.43 -6.54
N HIS A 76 -13.46 -3.01 -5.37
CA HIS A 76 -12.16 -3.67 -5.16
C HIS A 76 -11.97 -4.88 -6.08
N ALA A 77 -13.02 -5.67 -6.32
CA ALA A 77 -12.94 -6.77 -7.28
C ALA A 77 -12.66 -6.27 -8.70
N ILE A 78 -13.37 -5.23 -9.16
CA ILE A 78 -13.16 -4.67 -10.50
C ILE A 78 -11.76 -4.08 -10.65
N VAL A 79 -11.28 -3.32 -9.66
CA VAL A 79 -9.98 -2.64 -9.72
C VAL A 79 -8.83 -3.64 -9.58
N PHE A 80 -8.82 -4.47 -8.54
CA PHE A 80 -7.69 -5.38 -8.29
C PHE A 80 -7.73 -6.63 -9.17
N TRP A 81 -8.89 -7.29 -9.28
CA TRP A 81 -9.01 -8.52 -10.07
C TRP A 81 -9.31 -8.26 -11.53
N GLY A 82 -10.08 -7.23 -11.87
CA GLY A 82 -10.36 -6.89 -13.27
C GLY A 82 -9.20 -6.16 -13.91
N ILE A 83 -9.03 -4.89 -13.56
CA ILE A 83 -8.02 -3.99 -14.17
C ILE A 83 -6.61 -4.49 -13.85
N GLY A 84 -6.32 -4.83 -12.59
CA GLY A 84 -5.01 -5.32 -12.18
C GLY A 84 -4.56 -6.57 -12.93
N LEU A 85 -5.41 -7.59 -13.03
CA LEU A 85 -5.10 -8.81 -13.79
C LEU A 85 -4.92 -8.51 -15.27
N PHE A 86 -5.81 -7.71 -15.86
CA PHE A 86 -5.71 -7.31 -17.26
C PHE A 86 -4.39 -6.61 -17.56
N THR A 87 -3.99 -5.65 -16.72
CA THR A 87 -2.72 -4.93 -16.88
C THR A 87 -1.51 -5.87 -16.74
N ILE A 88 -1.52 -6.79 -15.78
CA ILE A 88 -0.44 -7.79 -15.63
C ILE A 88 -0.32 -8.67 -16.87
N LEU A 89 -1.45 -9.15 -17.42
CA LEU A 89 -1.46 -9.95 -18.64
C LEU A 89 -0.95 -9.17 -19.84
N MET A 90 -1.37 -7.90 -20.00
CA MET A 90 -0.91 -7.04 -21.09
C MET A 90 0.58 -6.71 -20.99
N LEU A 91 1.10 -6.41 -19.79
CA LEU A 91 2.53 -6.19 -19.56
C LEU A 91 3.35 -7.47 -19.79
N SER A 92 2.82 -8.63 -19.39
CA SER A 92 3.48 -9.93 -19.63
C SER A 92 3.55 -10.24 -21.12
N LEU A 93 2.48 -9.96 -21.87
CA LEU A 93 2.44 -10.08 -23.33
C LEU A 93 3.42 -9.11 -23.99
N LEU A 94 3.46 -7.85 -23.52
CA LEU A 94 4.39 -6.84 -24.02
C LEU A 94 5.85 -7.28 -23.83
N SER A 95 6.20 -7.74 -22.63
CA SER A 95 7.53 -8.26 -22.31
C SER A 95 7.92 -9.45 -23.20
N MET A 96 6.98 -10.35 -23.48
CA MET A 96 7.22 -11.47 -24.40
C MET A 96 7.37 -11.00 -25.85
N ALA A 97 6.66 -9.96 -26.28
CA ALA A 97 6.75 -9.46 -27.64
C ALA A 97 8.05 -8.66 -27.89
N THR A 98 8.60 -7.98 -26.88
CA THR A 98 9.70 -7.03 -27.04
C THR A 98 11.05 -7.59 -26.59
N ALA A 99 11.09 -8.26 -25.44
CA ALA A 99 12.33 -8.60 -24.74
C ALA A 99 12.59 -10.11 -24.65
N TYR A 100 11.79 -10.94 -25.34
CA TYR A 100 11.98 -12.39 -25.34
C TYR A 100 13.34 -12.78 -25.92
N GLY A 101 14.09 -13.61 -25.19
CA GLY A 101 15.43 -14.05 -25.57
C GLY A 101 16.53 -12.99 -25.35
N THR A 102 16.21 -11.81 -24.81
CA THR A 102 17.22 -10.79 -24.47
C THR A 102 17.83 -11.06 -23.10
N SER A 103 19.16 -11.13 -23.03
CA SER A 103 19.89 -11.24 -21.77
C SER A 103 20.04 -9.87 -21.12
N THR A 104 18.98 -9.39 -20.47
CA THR A 104 19.03 -8.09 -19.76
C THR A 104 19.41 -8.28 -18.30
N SER A 105 20.19 -7.35 -17.74
CA SER A 105 20.65 -7.35 -16.34
C SER A 105 19.54 -7.15 -15.29
N GLY A 106 18.26 -7.16 -15.70
CA GLY A 106 17.10 -6.84 -14.86
C GLY A 106 16.99 -5.35 -14.50
N GLY A 107 15.99 -5.00 -13.71
CA GLY A 107 15.79 -3.64 -13.18
C GLY A 107 15.41 -2.61 -14.26
N LEU A 108 15.88 -1.37 -14.11
CA LEU A 108 15.56 -0.28 -15.05
C LEU A 108 16.12 -0.51 -16.45
N ASN A 109 17.23 -1.25 -16.58
CA ASN A 109 17.80 -1.58 -17.89
C ASN A 109 16.84 -2.43 -18.74
N PHE A 110 16.03 -3.29 -18.10
CA PHE A 110 14.99 -4.05 -18.79
C PHE A 110 13.94 -3.11 -19.38
N PHE A 111 13.45 -2.16 -18.59
CA PHE A 111 12.47 -1.16 -19.04
C PHE A 111 12.97 -0.30 -20.21
N PHE A 112 14.22 0.19 -20.17
CA PHE A 112 14.80 0.95 -21.28
C PHE A 112 15.07 0.10 -22.53
N THR A 113 15.38 -1.18 -22.34
CA THR A 113 15.50 -2.14 -23.44
C THR A 113 14.15 -2.34 -24.12
N GLU A 114 13.07 -2.53 -23.36
CA GLU A 114 11.71 -2.60 -23.92
C GLU A 114 11.35 -1.33 -24.70
N ALA A 115 11.64 -0.16 -24.16
CA ALA A 115 11.41 1.12 -24.84
C ALA A 115 12.15 1.20 -26.19
N THR A 116 13.40 0.75 -26.22
CA THR A 116 14.23 0.71 -27.43
C THR A 116 13.68 -0.28 -28.46
N MET A 117 13.27 -1.47 -28.02
CA MET A 117 12.68 -2.48 -28.90
C MET A 117 11.36 -2.01 -29.51
N ILE A 118 10.49 -1.37 -28.72
CA ILE A 118 9.26 -0.74 -29.21
C ILE A 118 9.60 0.35 -30.25
N GLY A 119 10.62 1.16 -29.99
CA GLY A 119 11.09 2.19 -30.92
C GLY A 119 11.55 1.61 -32.26
N ASN A 120 12.29 0.50 -32.21
CA ASN A 120 12.81 -0.19 -33.40
C ASN A 120 11.73 -0.92 -34.20
N SER A 121 10.75 -1.53 -33.54
CA SER A 121 9.65 -2.25 -34.20
C SER A 121 8.53 -1.34 -34.69
N THR A 122 8.44 -0.11 -34.18
CA THR A 122 7.40 0.86 -34.54
C THR A 122 8.03 2.15 -35.06
N TYR A 123 8.19 3.16 -34.20
CA TYR A 123 8.86 4.41 -34.52
C TYR A 123 9.64 4.88 -33.28
N PRO A 124 10.81 5.55 -33.44
CA PRO A 124 11.64 5.96 -32.31
C PRO A 124 10.90 6.79 -31.25
N TRP A 125 9.98 7.67 -31.67
CA TRP A 125 9.21 8.51 -30.75
C TRP A 125 8.24 7.72 -29.87
N VAL A 126 7.75 6.56 -30.33
CA VAL A 126 6.86 5.68 -29.55
C VAL A 126 7.63 5.05 -28.38
N GLY A 127 8.88 4.65 -28.62
CA GLY A 127 9.78 4.16 -27.56
C GLY A 127 10.05 5.23 -26.50
N SER A 128 10.34 6.46 -26.92
CA SER A 128 10.52 7.59 -26.00
C SER A 128 9.26 7.92 -25.20
N LEU A 129 8.08 7.86 -25.84
CA LEU A 129 6.80 8.08 -25.16
C LEU A 129 6.53 6.99 -24.13
N PHE A 130 6.80 5.73 -24.46
CA PHE A 130 6.70 4.61 -23.51
C PHE A 130 7.59 4.83 -22.28
N ALA A 131 8.86 5.22 -22.50
CA ALA A 131 9.79 5.53 -21.43
C ALA A 131 9.29 6.67 -20.52
N LEU A 132 8.76 7.75 -21.12
CA LEU A 132 8.21 8.88 -20.39
C LEU A 132 6.98 8.49 -19.56
N VAL A 133 6.03 7.76 -20.15
CA VAL A 133 4.82 7.30 -19.46
C VAL A 133 5.18 6.38 -18.30
N GLY A 134 6.08 5.41 -18.50
CA GLY A 134 6.53 4.54 -17.42
C GLY A 134 7.24 5.30 -16.31
N ALA A 135 8.08 6.29 -16.64
CA ALA A 135 8.72 7.15 -15.65
C ALA A 135 7.69 7.95 -14.83
N LEU A 136 6.68 8.55 -15.48
CA LEU A 136 5.60 9.27 -14.81
C LEU A 136 4.75 8.34 -13.92
N MET A 137 4.47 7.11 -14.36
CA MET A 137 3.75 6.11 -13.57
C MET A 137 4.53 5.68 -12.33
N LEU A 138 5.85 5.45 -12.46
CA LEU A 138 6.71 5.13 -11.33
C LEU A 138 6.77 6.32 -10.35
N PHE A 139 6.91 7.54 -10.87
CA PHE A 139 6.94 8.75 -10.06
C PHE A 139 5.64 8.94 -9.24
N THR A 140 4.48 8.82 -9.88
CA THR A 140 3.18 8.97 -9.20
C THR A 140 2.95 7.86 -8.17
N THR A 141 3.38 6.63 -8.46
CA THR A 141 3.34 5.52 -7.50
C THR A 141 4.18 5.82 -6.27
N GLN A 142 5.40 6.35 -6.44
CA GLN A 142 6.26 6.69 -5.32
C GLN A 142 5.72 7.84 -4.47
N LEU A 143 5.07 8.84 -5.08
CA LEU A 143 4.37 9.88 -4.32
C LEU A 143 3.25 9.28 -3.44
N GLY A 144 2.47 8.34 -3.96
CA GLY A 144 1.42 7.66 -3.19
C GLY A 144 1.96 6.79 -2.06
N VAL A 145 3.09 6.11 -2.28
CA VAL A 145 3.79 5.33 -1.24
C VAL A 145 4.31 6.23 -0.13
N LEU A 146 5.01 7.32 -0.49
CA LEU A 146 5.54 8.29 0.46
C LEU A 146 4.41 8.90 1.31
N GLU A 147 3.32 9.33 0.67
CA GLU A 147 2.15 9.86 1.37
C GLU A 147 1.56 8.84 2.34
N SER A 148 1.35 7.60 1.88
CA SER A 148 0.78 6.53 2.71
C SER A 148 1.68 6.17 3.89
N ALA A 149 2.99 6.05 3.69
CA ALA A 149 3.96 5.74 4.73
C ALA A 149 3.99 6.84 5.80
N SER A 150 4.09 8.10 5.38
CA SER A 150 4.04 9.26 6.26
C SER A 150 2.78 9.28 7.12
N ARG A 151 1.61 8.97 6.56
CA ARG A 151 0.33 8.89 7.29
C ARG A 151 0.34 7.80 8.35
N ILE A 152 0.75 6.59 7.95
CA ILE A 152 0.82 5.43 8.85
C ILE A 152 1.76 5.74 10.02
N ILE A 153 2.97 6.22 9.75
CA ILE A 153 3.96 6.51 10.79
C ILE A 153 3.50 7.65 11.70
N ALA A 154 2.99 8.74 11.13
CA ALA A 154 2.53 9.89 11.91
C ALA A 154 1.40 9.52 12.88
N GLU A 155 0.38 8.78 12.41
CA GLU A 155 -0.75 8.41 13.27
C GLU A 155 -0.34 7.37 14.33
N ASN A 156 0.53 6.41 13.99
CA ASN A 156 1.07 5.46 14.98
C ASN A 156 1.92 6.16 16.06
N LEU A 157 2.76 7.13 15.70
CA LEU A 157 3.54 7.91 16.67
C LEU A 157 2.63 8.71 17.61
N LEU A 158 1.54 9.26 17.10
CA LEU A 158 0.55 9.96 17.92
C LEU A 158 -0.17 9.01 18.88
N LEU A 159 -0.60 7.83 18.40
CA LEU A 159 -1.26 6.81 19.21
C LEU A 159 -0.35 6.21 20.30
N LEU A 160 0.97 6.16 20.06
CA LEU A 160 1.94 5.71 21.06
C LEU A 160 2.21 6.77 22.14
N LYS A 161 2.16 8.05 21.77
CA LYS A 161 2.54 9.17 22.66
C LYS A 161 1.36 9.73 23.46
N TYR A 162 0.17 9.79 22.88
CA TYR A 162 -1.00 10.44 23.44
C TYR A 162 -2.05 9.43 23.86
N ARG A 163 -2.83 9.77 24.91
CA ARG A 163 -3.96 8.94 25.33
C ARG A 163 -5.14 9.10 24.36
N HIS A 164 -6.01 8.10 24.30
CA HIS A 164 -7.18 8.06 23.41
C HIS A 164 -8.08 9.32 23.52
N ASN A 165 -8.19 9.94 24.68
CA ASN A 165 -9.05 11.12 24.86
C ASN A 165 -8.36 12.46 24.58
N GLU A 166 -7.09 12.46 24.19
CA GLU A 166 -6.32 13.69 23.96
C GLU A 166 -6.48 14.17 22.51
N GLU A 167 -6.60 15.48 22.34
CA GLU A 167 -6.64 16.07 21.02
C GLU A 167 -5.22 16.32 20.49
N VAL A 168 -4.96 15.86 19.26
CA VAL A 168 -3.64 15.91 18.64
C VAL A 168 -3.64 16.67 17.32
N HIS A 169 -2.47 17.18 16.92
CA HIS A 169 -2.28 17.83 15.64
C HIS A 169 -1.81 16.84 14.57
N ALA A 170 -2.73 15.99 14.08
CA ALA A 170 -2.41 14.95 13.09
C ALA A 170 -1.72 15.50 11.83
N SER A 171 -2.20 16.62 11.30
CA SER A 171 -1.63 17.24 10.09
C SER A 171 -0.18 17.69 10.29
N LYS A 172 0.16 18.26 11.46
CA LYS A 172 1.54 18.70 11.76
C LYS A 172 2.48 17.49 11.83
N MET A 173 2.07 16.41 12.51
CA MET A 173 2.88 15.20 12.60
C MET A 173 3.12 14.58 11.23
N PHE A 174 2.08 14.52 10.38
CA PHE A 174 2.23 14.04 9.00
C PHE A 174 3.29 14.81 8.22
N TYR A 175 3.25 16.14 8.22
CA TYR A 175 4.26 16.92 7.51
C TYR A 175 5.67 16.78 8.11
N ILE A 176 5.80 16.66 9.44
CA ILE A 176 7.09 16.39 10.09
C ILE A 176 7.66 15.06 9.59
N VAL A 177 6.86 13.99 9.56
CA VAL A 177 7.29 12.68 9.08
C VAL A 177 7.62 12.74 7.59
N LEU A 178 6.75 13.34 6.77
CA LEU A 178 6.94 13.49 5.32
C LEU A 178 8.25 14.19 4.97
N TRP A 179 8.51 15.36 5.59
CA TRP A 179 9.74 16.09 5.35
C TRP A 179 10.97 15.37 5.89
N SER A 180 10.83 14.59 6.97
CA SER A 180 11.92 13.76 7.50
C SER A 180 12.28 12.62 6.55
N GLU A 181 11.27 11.92 5.98
CA GLU A 181 11.46 10.86 4.98
C GLU A 181 12.10 11.40 3.69
N LEU A 182 11.66 12.59 3.24
CA LEU A 182 12.26 13.28 2.09
C LEU A 182 13.71 13.69 2.37
N ALA A 183 13.99 14.30 3.53
CA ALA A 183 15.34 14.70 3.90
C ALA A 183 16.27 13.49 4.00
N PHE A 184 15.82 12.39 4.62
CA PHE A 184 16.56 11.14 4.67
C PHE A 184 16.86 10.60 3.26
N SER A 185 15.87 10.60 2.37
CA SER A 185 16.03 10.14 0.99
C SER A 185 17.05 11.00 0.22
N VAL A 186 17.01 12.32 0.38
CA VAL A 186 17.98 13.25 -0.24
C VAL A 186 19.39 12.98 0.28
N VAL A 187 19.57 12.88 1.60
CA VAL A 187 20.87 12.57 2.22
C VAL A 187 21.41 11.23 1.73
N PHE A 188 20.55 10.21 1.64
CA PHE A 188 20.92 8.90 1.12
C PHE A 188 21.37 8.95 -0.34
N LEU A 189 20.71 9.74 -1.19
CA LEU A 189 21.14 9.92 -2.59
C LEU A 189 22.53 10.59 -2.69
N PHE A 190 22.85 11.53 -1.79
CA PHE A 190 24.17 12.17 -1.75
C PHE A 190 25.32 11.22 -1.39
N THR A 191 25.05 10.04 -0.82
CA THR A 191 26.11 9.05 -0.55
C THR A 191 26.55 8.28 -1.80
N GLY A 192 25.93 8.54 -2.97
CA GLY A 192 26.26 7.88 -4.24
C GLY A 192 25.84 6.41 -4.32
N ALA A 193 24.99 5.93 -3.40
CA ALA A 193 24.54 4.55 -3.38
C ALA A 193 23.55 4.28 -4.54
N THR A 194 23.99 3.53 -5.55
CA THR A 194 23.15 3.09 -6.66
C THR A 194 22.55 1.71 -6.36
N GLU A 195 21.22 1.60 -6.46
CA GLU A 195 20.45 0.36 -6.28
C GLU A 195 20.84 -0.47 -5.04
N PRO A 196 20.45 -0.05 -3.83
CA PRO A 196 20.78 -0.78 -2.62
C PRO A 196 19.93 -2.05 -2.52
N ARG A 197 20.25 -3.07 -3.32
CA ARG A 197 19.53 -4.36 -3.40
C ARG A 197 19.34 -4.99 -2.03
N ALA A 198 20.31 -4.83 -1.13
CA ALA A 198 20.22 -5.27 0.25
C ALA A 198 19.12 -4.53 1.04
N ILE A 199 19.04 -3.20 0.92
CA ILE A 199 18.01 -2.37 1.57
C ILE A 199 16.63 -2.68 1.00
N LEU A 200 16.52 -2.85 -0.32
CA LEU A 200 15.27 -3.27 -0.96
C LEU A 200 14.84 -4.65 -0.46
N THR A 201 15.75 -5.62 -0.45
CA THR A 201 15.45 -6.97 0.05
C THR A 201 15.02 -6.93 1.52
N LEU A 202 15.72 -6.17 2.36
CA LEU A 202 15.37 -5.98 3.76
C LEU A 202 13.98 -5.34 3.92
N GLY A 203 13.69 -4.29 3.14
CA GLY A 203 12.38 -3.65 3.10
C GLY A 203 11.26 -4.62 2.73
N ALA A 204 11.50 -5.51 1.77
CA ALA A 204 10.56 -6.56 1.38
C ALA A 204 10.26 -7.53 2.53
N ILE A 205 11.30 -7.94 3.27
CA ILE A 205 11.19 -8.85 4.41
C ILE A 205 10.42 -8.18 5.55
N LEU A 206 10.76 -6.93 5.87
CA LEU A 206 10.06 -6.14 6.89
C LEU A 206 8.59 -5.92 6.51
N ASN A 207 8.31 -5.66 5.24
CA ASN A 207 6.94 -5.54 4.73
C ASN A 207 6.16 -6.85 4.91
N ALA A 208 6.75 -8.00 4.56
CA ALA A 208 6.16 -9.32 4.77
C ALA A 208 5.88 -9.61 6.26
N ALA A 209 6.81 -9.27 7.15
CA ALA A 209 6.65 -9.40 8.59
C ALA A 209 5.54 -8.49 9.15
N ALA A 210 5.47 -7.25 8.68
CA ALA A 210 4.40 -6.32 9.04
C ALA A 210 3.03 -6.84 8.57
N MET A 211 2.93 -7.39 7.35
CA MET A 211 1.70 -7.99 6.84
C MET A 211 1.24 -9.21 7.64
N MET A 212 2.18 -10.07 8.04
CA MET A 212 1.90 -11.19 8.96
C MET A 212 1.21 -10.67 10.23
N ILE A 213 1.78 -9.65 10.89
CA ILE A 213 1.20 -9.06 12.11
C ILE A 213 -0.15 -8.38 11.80
N ALA A 214 -0.26 -7.65 10.70
CA ALA A 214 -1.48 -6.95 10.32
C ALA A 214 -2.67 -7.89 10.15
N PHE A 215 -2.50 -9.04 9.48
CA PHE A 215 -3.61 -9.98 9.26
C PHE A 215 -4.16 -10.58 10.56
N ILE A 216 -3.30 -10.92 11.52
CA ILE A 216 -3.76 -11.43 12.82
C ILE A 216 -4.45 -10.33 13.64
N LEU A 217 -3.95 -9.09 13.60
CA LEU A 217 -4.61 -7.96 14.26
C LEU A 217 -5.99 -7.67 13.64
N ILE A 218 -6.12 -7.71 12.31
CA ILE A 218 -7.41 -7.56 11.61
C ILE A 218 -8.35 -8.71 11.97
N PHE A 219 -7.85 -9.95 12.08
CA PHE A 219 -8.65 -11.08 12.54
C PHE A 219 -9.16 -10.86 13.97
N LEU A 220 -8.32 -10.38 14.88
CA LEU A 220 -8.70 -10.06 16.26
C LEU A 220 -9.71 -8.90 16.31
N LEU A 221 -9.52 -7.86 15.51
CA LEU A 221 -10.47 -6.75 15.36
C LEU A 221 -11.86 -7.27 14.92
N ASN A 222 -11.87 -8.12 13.89
CA ASN A 222 -13.09 -8.71 13.33
C ASN A 222 -13.83 -9.66 14.27
N THR A 223 -13.16 -10.20 15.29
CA THR A 223 -13.72 -11.20 16.21
C THR A 223 -14.01 -10.67 17.61
N LYS A 224 -13.18 -9.75 18.13
CA LYS A 224 -13.27 -9.23 19.49
C LYS A 224 -13.89 -7.83 19.55
N ALA A 225 -13.45 -6.91 18.70
CA ALA A 225 -13.83 -5.50 18.79
C ALA A 225 -15.13 -5.17 18.06
N LEU A 226 -15.37 -5.77 16.88
CA LEU A 226 -16.57 -5.45 16.09
C LEU A 226 -17.86 -6.06 16.69
N PRO A 227 -18.98 -5.33 16.71
CA PRO A 227 -20.30 -5.85 17.01
C PRO A 227 -20.67 -7.05 16.14
N ARG A 228 -21.33 -8.06 16.72
CA ARG A 228 -21.65 -9.34 16.04
C ARG A 228 -22.35 -9.18 14.69
N LEU A 229 -23.23 -8.18 14.58
CA LEU A 229 -24.05 -7.90 13.39
C LEU A 229 -23.25 -7.41 12.17
N ILE A 230 -22.06 -6.84 12.36
CA ILE A 230 -21.25 -6.28 11.26
C ILE A 230 -20.00 -7.10 10.96
N ARG A 231 -19.79 -8.22 11.67
CA ARG A 231 -18.58 -9.01 11.50
C ARG A 231 -18.57 -9.68 10.13
N PRO A 232 -17.39 -9.82 9.49
CA PRO A 232 -17.28 -10.58 8.25
C PRO A 232 -17.61 -12.05 8.49
N ASN A 233 -18.04 -12.73 7.41
CA ASN A 233 -18.35 -14.15 7.42
C ASN A 233 -17.12 -15.02 7.75
N PHE A 234 -17.36 -16.30 8.07
CA PHE A 234 -16.30 -17.24 8.43
C PHE A 234 -15.24 -17.39 7.32
N ILE A 235 -15.65 -17.44 6.06
CA ILE A 235 -14.76 -17.58 4.89
C ILE A 235 -13.71 -16.47 4.86
N ARG A 236 -14.11 -15.20 5.04
CA ARG A 236 -13.18 -14.06 5.06
C ARG A 236 -12.24 -14.10 6.25
N ARG A 237 -12.70 -14.56 7.41
CA ARG A 237 -11.84 -14.73 8.59
C ARG A 237 -10.82 -15.85 8.39
N PHE A 238 -11.25 -16.95 7.77
CA PHE A 238 -10.35 -18.04 7.40
C PHE A 238 -9.31 -17.58 6.38
N ALA A 239 -9.69 -16.78 5.38
CA ALA A 239 -8.75 -16.20 4.42
C ALA A 239 -7.67 -15.33 5.09
N LEU A 240 -8.01 -14.58 6.15
CA LEU A 240 -7.02 -13.84 6.94
C LEU A 240 -6.03 -14.76 7.66
N LEU A 241 -6.49 -15.90 8.20
CA LEU A 241 -5.62 -16.89 8.83
C LEU A 241 -4.71 -17.58 7.81
N LEU A 242 -5.24 -17.89 6.62
CA LEU A 242 -4.45 -18.45 5.53
C LEU A 242 -3.35 -17.46 5.09
N ALA A 243 -3.71 -16.18 4.91
CA ALA A 243 -2.76 -15.13 4.57
C ALA A 243 -1.68 -14.98 5.66
N PHE A 244 -2.09 -14.96 6.94
CA PHE A 244 -1.16 -14.97 8.07
C PHE A 244 -0.16 -16.14 7.98
N SER A 245 -0.66 -17.37 7.83
CA SER A 245 0.17 -18.57 7.76
C SER A 245 1.14 -18.53 6.57
N PHE A 246 0.69 -18.01 5.43
CA PHE A 246 1.52 -17.83 4.25
C PHE A 246 2.69 -16.88 4.50
N PHE A 247 2.42 -15.68 5.05
CA PHE A 247 3.47 -14.70 5.35
C PHE A 247 4.38 -15.18 6.50
N ALA A 248 3.84 -15.87 7.50
CA ALA A 248 4.63 -16.48 8.57
C ALA A 248 5.61 -17.52 8.02
N TYR A 249 5.14 -18.42 7.15
CA TYR A 249 6.00 -19.37 6.45
C TYR A 249 7.12 -18.65 5.70
N PHE A 250 6.78 -17.63 4.92
CA PHE A 250 7.76 -16.87 4.14
C PHE A 250 8.84 -16.19 5.01
N VAL A 251 8.43 -15.53 6.10
CA VAL A 251 9.35 -14.90 7.04
C VAL A 251 10.26 -15.95 7.68
N THR A 252 9.72 -17.10 8.10
CA THR A 252 10.56 -18.17 8.68
C THR A 252 11.56 -18.75 7.70
N GLN A 253 11.19 -18.94 6.42
CA GLN A 253 12.12 -19.41 5.39
C GLN A 253 13.20 -18.38 5.10
N THR A 254 12.86 -17.09 5.12
CA THR A 254 13.84 -16.04 4.88
C THR A 254 14.86 -15.97 6.03
N ILE A 255 14.42 -16.11 7.28
CA ILE A 255 15.32 -16.16 8.44
C ILE A 255 16.23 -17.40 8.37
N LYS A 256 15.67 -18.57 8.03
CA LYS A 256 16.44 -19.82 7.90
C LYS A 256 17.44 -19.80 6.75
N GLY A 257 17.16 -19.08 5.66
CA GLY A 257 18.08 -18.92 4.54
C GLY A 257 19.13 -17.81 4.73
N ALA A 258 19.02 -17.01 5.80
CA ALA A 258 19.98 -15.99 6.17
C ALA A 258 20.97 -16.45 7.27
N LEU A 259 20.64 -17.55 7.97
CA LEU A 259 21.52 -18.29 8.88
C LEU A 259 22.25 -19.40 8.12
#